data_AF-A0A4R3MGK4-F1
#
_entry.id   AF-A0A4R3MGK4-F1
#
_cell.length_a   1.000
_cell.length_b   1.000
_cell.length_c   1.000
_cell.angle_alpha   90.00
_cell.angle_beta   90.00
_cell.angle_gamma   90.00
#
_symmetry.space_group_name_H-M   'P 1'
#
loop_
_entity.id
_entity.type
_entity.pdbx_description
1 polymer ?
#
loop_
_entity_poly.entity_id
_entity_poly.type
_entity_poly.pdbx_seq_one_letter_code
_entity_poly.pdbx_strand_id
1 'polypeptide(L)'
;MITAYLVGISKFHEEEDIEIRYSIYKDDELICKKSVYEGYKKPLVVTHYAVFTLLKELEPYKREEINVIVNDPAFIEQVRGTSTSKNKDVIKVTSVLKDRIRKFKELKFTDISQKHQEVIKWDNELQ
;
A
#
# COMPACT_ATOMS: atom_id res chain seq x y z
N MET A 1 -8.21 16.43 2.77
CA MET A 1 -7.21 15.60 2.05
C MET A 1 -6.93 14.37 2.89
N ILE A 2 -6.86 13.19 2.26
CA ILE A 2 -6.55 11.94 2.95
C ILE A 2 -5.07 11.59 2.76
N THR A 3 -4.38 11.30 3.86
CA THR A 3 -3.02 10.76 3.85
C THR A 3 -3.05 9.39 4.52
N ALA A 4 -2.59 8.35 3.82
CA ALA A 4 -2.50 7.02 4.39
C ALA A 4 -1.05 6.52 4.39
N TYR A 5 -0.57 6.03 5.51
CA TYR A 5 0.71 5.31 5.60
C TYR A 5 0.42 3.81 5.47
N LEU A 6 1.24 3.08 4.72
CA LEU A 6 1.03 1.67 4.45
C LEU A 6 2.33 0.86 4.45
N VAL A 7 2.28 -0.31 5.05
CA VAL A 7 3.28 -1.38 4.89
C VAL A 7 2.60 -2.74 4.78
N GLY A 8 3.12 -3.57 3.88
CA GLY A 8 2.87 -5.00 3.89
C GLY A 8 4.15 -5.74 4.26
N ILE A 9 4.10 -6.57 5.29
CA ILE A 9 5.22 -7.29 5.86
C ILE A 9 5.07 -8.76 5.51
N SER A 10 5.95 -9.26 4.65
CA SER A 10 6.03 -10.68 4.34
C SER A 10 6.62 -11.48 5.50
N LYS A 11 6.21 -12.74 5.60
CA LYS A 11 6.84 -13.74 6.47
C LYS A 11 7.61 -14.76 5.64
N PHE A 12 8.49 -15.52 6.28
CA PHE A 12 9.44 -16.40 5.58
C PHE A 12 8.84 -17.76 5.24
N HIS A 13 7.81 -18.20 5.99
CA HIS A 13 7.18 -19.50 5.79
C HIS A 13 5.77 -19.37 5.19
N GLU A 14 5.38 -20.34 4.36
CA GLU A 14 4.07 -20.34 3.67
C GLU A 14 2.87 -20.57 4.60
N GLU A 15 3.12 -21.03 5.82
CA GLU A 15 2.12 -21.20 6.88
C GLU A 15 1.88 -19.90 7.68
N GLU A 16 2.70 -18.87 7.46
CA GLU A 16 2.60 -17.61 8.19
C GLU A 16 1.76 -16.59 7.41
N ASP A 17 0.85 -15.96 8.13
CA ASP A 17 0.10 -14.81 7.64
C ASP A 17 1.02 -13.63 7.38
N ILE A 18 0.76 -12.89 6.30
CA ILE A 18 1.36 -11.58 6.10
C ILE A 18 0.75 -10.60 7.10
N GLU A 19 1.51 -9.59 7.48
CA GLU A 19 1.00 -8.50 8.31
C GLU A 19 0.85 -7.24 7.44
N ILE A 20 -0.31 -6.61 7.52
CA ILE A 20 -0.62 -5.36 6.83
C ILE A 20 -0.86 -4.31 7.90
N ARG A 21 -0.03 -3.26 7.93
CA ARG A 21 -0.25 -2.11 8.82
C ARG A 21 -0.56 -0.88 8.00
N TYR A 22 -1.55 -0.12 8.47
CA TYR A 22 -1.86 1.17 7.89
C TYR A 22 -2.41 2.14 8.93
N SER A 23 -2.18 3.41 8.67
CA SER A 23 -2.84 4.53 9.34
C SER A 23 -3.42 5.47 8.29
N ILE A 24 -4.61 6.02 8.56
CA ILE A 24 -5.36 6.91 7.69
C ILE A 24 -5.61 8.19 8.46
N TYR A 25 -5.19 9.29 7.87
CA TYR A 25 -5.37 10.64 8.36
C TYR A 25 -6.29 11.41 7.41
N LYS A 26 -7.15 12.25 7.98
CA LYS A 26 -7.92 13.24 7.24
C LYS A 26 -7.57 14.60 7.79
N ASP A 27 -6.98 15.45 6.96
CA ASP A 27 -6.59 16.81 7.35
C ASP A 27 -5.77 16.81 8.67
N ASP A 28 -4.77 15.91 8.73
CA ASP A 28 -3.87 15.65 9.86
C ASP A 28 -4.52 15.02 11.12
N GLU A 29 -5.82 14.76 11.11
CA GLU A 29 -6.49 14.01 12.17
C GLU A 29 -6.47 12.51 11.91
N LEU A 30 -6.03 11.71 12.89
CA LEU A 30 -6.02 10.26 12.78
C LEU A 30 -7.46 9.72 12.76
N ILE A 31 -7.85 9.10 11.65
CA ILE A 31 -9.15 8.46 11.48
C ILE A 31 -9.10 6.99 11.86
N CYS A 32 -8.02 6.31 11.48
CA CYS A 32 -7.92 4.86 11.61
C CYS A 32 -6.45 4.44 11.68
N LYS A 33 -6.13 3.49 12.56
CA LYS A 33 -4.86 2.79 12.60
C LYS A 33 -5.12 1.33 12.89
N LYS A 34 -4.64 0.43 12.03
CA LYS A 34 -4.92 -1.00 12.10
C LYS A 34 -3.69 -1.82 11.72
N SER A 35 -3.56 -2.97 12.37
CA SER A 35 -2.73 -4.09 11.92
C SER A 35 -3.67 -5.26 11.61
N VAL A 36 -3.52 -5.85 10.43
CA VAL A 36 -4.37 -6.92 9.91
C VAL A 36 -3.48 -8.07 9.45
N TYR A 37 -3.82 -9.28 9.85
CA TYR A 37 -3.19 -10.50 9.37
C TYR A 37 -4.03 -11.10 8.24
N GLU A 38 -3.38 -11.44 7.13
CA GLU A 38 -4.01 -12.14 6.02
C GLU A 38 -3.18 -13.35 5.62
N GLY A 39 -3.86 -14.41 5.16
CA GLY A 39 -3.22 -15.64 4.68
C GLY A 39 -2.04 -15.36 3.73
N TYR A 40 -1.03 -16.23 3.81
CA TYR A 40 0.23 -16.11 3.08
C TYR A 40 0.09 -15.56 1.66
N LYS A 41 0.98 -14.62 1.33
CA LYS A 41 1.19 -14.10 -0.02
C LYS A 41 2.67 -14.15 -0.34
N LYS A 42 2.99 -14.44 -1.60
CA LYS A 42 4.37 -14.37 -2.11
C LYS A 42 4.95 -12.99 -1.82
N PRO A 43 6.19 -12.86 -1.33
CA PRO A 43 6.80 -11.57 -0.96
C PRO A 43 6.65 -10.48 -2.01
N LEU A 44 6.85 -10.85 -3.29
CA LEU A 44 6.79 -9.93 -4.45
C LEU A 44 5.45 -9.23 -4.66
N VAL A 45 4.36 -9.72 -4.04
CA VAL A 45 3.02 -9.15 -4.21
C VAL A 45 2.41 -8.67 -2.89
N VAL A 46 3.12 -8.77 -1.77
CA VAL A 46 2.59 -8.42 -0.43
C VAL A 46 2.07 -6.99 -0.38
N THR A 47 2.85 -6.02 -0.86
CA THR A 47 2.42 -4.61 -0.91
C THR A 47 1.16 -4.39 -1.75
N HIS A 48 0.94 -5.19 -2.81
CA HIS A 48 -0.28 -5.08 -3.62
C HIS A 48 -1.51 -5.52 -2.82
N TYR A 49 -1.38 -6.60 -2.05
CA TYR A 49 -2.44 -7.07 -1.17
C TYR A 49 -2.68 -6.09 -0.01
N ALA A 50 -1.62 -5.52 0.56
CA ALA A 50 -1.72 -4.45 1.54
C ALA A 50 -2.54 -3.26 1.00
N VAL A 51 -2.29 -2.86 -0.25
CA VAL A 51 -3.07 -1.80 -0.91
C VAL A 51 -4.51 -2.25 -1.15
N PHE A 52 -4.78 -3.49 -1.55
CA PHE A 52 -6.18 -3.96 -1.68
C PHE A 52 -6.97 -3.84 -0.39
N THR A 53 -6.34 -4.12 0.75
CA THR A 53 -6.95 -4.00 2.07
C THR A 53 -7.19 -2.54 2.42
N LEU A 54 -6.20 -1.67 2.20
CA LEU A 54 -6.36 -0.23 2.37
C LEU A 54 -7.45 0.38 1.49
N LEU A 55 -7.53 0.00 0.21
CA LEU A 55 -8.55 0.53 -0.72
C LEU A 55 -9.98 0.23 -0.26
N LYS A 56 -10.23 -0.90 0.43
CA LYS A 56 -11.55 -1.20 1.00
C LYS A 56 -11.92 -0.19 2.09
N GLU A 57 -10.96 0.17 2.94
CA GLU A 57 -11.15 1.15 4.01
C GLU A 57 -11.27 2.58 3.47
N LEU A 58 -10.64 2.86 2.32
CA LEU A 58 -10.70 4.16 1.65
C LEU A 58 -11.94 4.36 0.76
N GLU A 59 -12.76 3.33 0.53
CA GLU A 59 -13.96 3.41 -0.31
C GLU A 59 -14.92 4.57 0.06
N PRO A 60 -15.17 4.89 1.36
CA PRO A 60 -15.97 6.06 1.74
C PRO A 60 -15.38 7.39 1.27
N TYR A 61 -14.06 7.46 1.09
CA TYR A 61 -13.32 8.67 0.73
C TYR A 61 -12.96 8.74 -0.75
N LYS A 62 -13.50 7.87 -1.61
CA LYS A 62 -13.08 7.74 -3.02
C LYS A 62 -13.23 8.99 -3.90
N ARG A 63 -13.94 10.02 -3.42
CA ARG A 63 -14.12 11.32 -4.09
C ARG A 63 -13.16 12.40 -3.58
N GLU A 64 -12.39 12.12 -2.54
CA GLU A 64 -11.37 13.00 -1.97
C GLU A 64 -10.01 12.80 -2.68
N GLU A 65 -9.11 13.77 -2.50
CA GLU A 65 -7.69 13.58 -2.85
C GLU A 65 -7.04 12.67 -1.81
N ILE A 66 -6.45 11.56 -2.27
CA ILE A 66 -5.81 10.55 -1.43
C ILE A 66 -4.33 10.43 -1.81
N ASN A 67 -3.46 10.55 -0.83
CA ASN A 67 -2.04 10.22 -0.94
C ASN A 67 -1.72 9.01 -0.09
N VAL A 68 -1.20 7.94 -0.71
CA VAL A 68 -0.73 6.75 0.00
C VAL A 68 0.80 6.77 0.05
N ILE A 69 1.35 6.83 1.25
CA ILE A 69 2.78 6.81 1.53
C ILE A 69 3.25 5.36 1.69
N VAL A 70 4.22 4.96 0.87
CA VAL A 70 4.78 3.59 0.87
C VAL A 70 6.30 3.63 0.80
N ASN A 71 6.93 2.66 1.45
CA ASN A 71 8.38 2.40 1.37
C ASN A 71 8.66 1.13 0.56
N ASP A 72 8.16 1.08 -0.67
CA ASP A 72 8.37 -0.04 -1.59
C ASP A 72 8.58 0.49 -3.02
N PRO A 73 9.85 0.72 -3.42
CA PRO A 73 10.15 1.28 -4.74
C PRO A 73 9.75 0.31 -5.88
N ALA A 74 9.84 -1.00 -5.65
CA ALA A 74 9.49 -1.99 -6.67
C ALA A 74 7.98 -1.96 -6.97
N PHE A 75 7.15 -1.87 -5.92
CA PHE A 75 5.71 -1.66 -6.08
C PHE A 75 5.39 -0.38 -6.85
N ILE A 76 6.08 0.72 -6.53
CA ILE A 76 5.87 2.02 -7.19
C ILE A 76 6.15 1.93 -8.69
N GLU A 77 7.25 1.28 -9.09
CA GLU A 77 7.56 1.04 -10.50
C GLU A 77 6.50 0.20 -11.20
N GLN A 78 5.99 -0.84 -10.53
CA GLN A 78 4.98 -1.75 -11.09
C GLN A 78 3.63 -1.02 -11.32
N VAL A 79 3.18 -0.24 -10.34
CA VAL A 79 1.95 0.58 -10.45
C VAL A 79 2.13 1.70 -11.47
N ARG A 80 3.30 2.33 -11.56
CA ARG A 80 3.57 3.33 -12.62
C ARG A 80 3.72 2.71 -14.00
N GLY A 81 3.92 1.39 -14.09
CA GLY A 81 4.14 0.70 -15.36
C GLY A 81 5.54 0.91 -15.93
N THR A 82 6.50 1.31 -15.09
CA THR A 82 7.91 1.47 -15.46
C THR A 82 8.73 0.22 -15.14
N SER A 83 8.16 -0.75 -14.41
CA SER A 83 8.81 -2.03 -14.13
C SER A 83 8.89 -2.92 -15.38
N THR A 84 10.02 -3.63 -15.54
CA THR A 84 10.25 -4.66 -16.58
C THR A 84 10.02 -6.09 -16.08
N SER A 85 9.32 -6.24 -14.93
CA SER A 85 9.05 -7.54 -14.32
C SER A 85 8.40 -8.53 -15.29
N LYS A 86 8.97 -9.72 -15.39
CA LYS A 86 8.41 -10.86 -16.16
C LYS A 86 7.59 -11.82 -15.29
N ASN A 87 7.43 -11.51 -14.00
CA ASN A 87 6.71 -12.38 -13.08
C ASN A 87 5.19 -12.29 -13.36
N LYS A 88 4.59 -13.40 -13.77
CA LYS A 88 3.16 -13.48 -14.13
C LYS A 88 2.23 -13.07 -12.99
N ASP A 89 2.57 -13.41 -11.75
CA ASP A 89 1.75 -13.07 -10.58
C ASP A 89 1.76 -11.57 -10.33
N VAL A 90 2.94 -10.94 -10.41
CA VAL A 90 3.10 -9.49 -10.27
C VAL A 90 2.29 -8.76 -11.34
N ILE A 91 2.44 -9.16 -12.61
CA ILE A 91 1.71 -8.54 -13.74
C ILE A 91 0.19 -8.63 -13.52
N LYS A 92 -0.30 -9.83 -13.19
CA LYS A 92 -1.73 -10.09 -12.98
C LYS A 92 -2.27 -9.25 -11.81
N VAL A 93 -1.60 -9.30 -10.67
CA VAL A 93 -2.03 -8.58 -9.45
C VAL A 93 -1.98 -7.06 -9.66
N THR A 94 -0.93 -6.56 -10.31
CA THR A 94 -0.79 -5.14 -10.66
C THR A 94 -1.93 -4.67 -11.55
N SER A 95 -2.31 -5.47 -12.57
CA SER A 95 -3.42 -5.10 -13.47
C SER A 95 -4.73 -4.94 -12.70
N VAL A 96 -5.07 -5.92 -11.85
CA VAL A 96 -6.29 -5.87 -11.01
C VAL A 96 -6.24 -4.67 -10.06
N LEU A 97 -5.06 -4.37 -9.51
CA LEU A 97 -4.87 -3.23 -8.61
C LEU A 97 -5.12 -1.89 -9.33
N LYS A 98 -4.57 -1.72 -10.54
CA LYS A 98 -4.78 -0.52 -11.36
C LYS A 98 -6.26 -0.29 -11.64
N ASP A 99 -7.03 -1.34 -11.94
CA ASP A 99 -8.47 -1.22 -12.17
C ASP A 99 -9.24 -0.79 -10.93
N ARG A 100 -8.77 -1.15 -9.72
CA ARG A 100 -9.37 -0.64 -8.48
C ARG A 100 -8.97 0.79 -8.18
N ILE A 101 -7.71 1.16 -8.39
CA ILE A 101 -7.22 2.53 -8.21
C ILE A 101 -8.00 3.50 -9.10
N ARG A 102 -8.30 3.11 -10.36
CA ARG A 102 -9.10 3.91 -11.31
C ARG A 102 -10.51 4.28 -10.82
N LYS A 103 -11.03 3.62 -9.79
CA LYS A 103 -12.34 3.95 -9.21
C LYS A 103 -12.29 5.16 -8.27
N PHE A 104 -11.09 5.56 -7.85
CA PHE A 104 -10.86 6.72 -7.01
C PHE A 104 -10.67 7.95 -7.90
N LYS A 105 -11.27 9.08 -7.50
CA LYS A 105 -11.16 10.34 -8.24
C LYS A 105 -9.71 10.77 -8.39
N GLU A 106 -8.98 10.75 -7.28
CA GLU A 106 -7.58 11.15 -7.23
C GLU A 106 -6.85 10.36 -6.13
N LEU A 107 -6.08 9.35 -6.55
CA LEU A 107 -5.28 8.53 -5.66
C LEU A 107 -3.86 8.45 -6.22
N LYS A 108 -2.89 8.92 -5.42
CA LYS A 108 -1.47 8.89 -5.75
C LYS A 108 -0.67 8.09 -4.72
N PHE A 109 0.44 7.52 -5.17
CA PHE A 109 1.39 6.84 -4.29
C PHE A 109 2.68 7.64 -4.24
N THR A 110 3.14 7.91 -3.02
CA THR A 110 4.41 8.59 -2.74
C THR A 110 5.42 7.58 -2.21
N ASP A 111 6.52 7.43 -2.95
CA ASP A 111 7.68 6.67 -2.52
C ASP A 111 8.54 7.51 -1.57
N ILE A 112 8.88 6.94 -0.42
CA ILE A 112 9.75 7.58 0.57
C ILE A 112 11.08 6.84 0.76
N SER A 113 11.35 5.77 -0.01
CA SER A 113 12.52 4.90 0.16
C SER A 113 13.87 5.62 0.13
N GLN A 114 13.95 6.76 -0.56
CA GLN A 114 15.17 7.58 -0.67
C GLN A 114 15.23 8.74 0.36
N LYS A 115 14.28 8.85 1.29
CA LYS A 115 14.16 9.96 2.24
C LYS A 115 14.19 9.45 3.68
N HIS A 116 15.38 9.40 4.28
CA HIS A 116 15.58 8.82 5.60
C HIS A 116 14.62 9.36 6.69
N GLN A 117 14.42 10.67 6.75
CA GLN A 117 13.51 11.30 7.72
C GLN A 117 12.03 10.87 7.51
N GLU A 118 11.61 10.74 6.24
CA GLU A 118 10.26 10.28 5.91
C GLU A 118 10.07 8.80 6.24
N VAL A 119 11.11 7.98 6.11
CA VAL A 119 11.08 6.55 6.52
C VAL A 119 10.89 6.44 8.03
N ILE A 120 11.61 7.23 8.82
CA ILE A 120 11.44 7.25 10.29
C ILE A 120 10.01 7.68 10.65
N LYS A 121 9.51 8.75 10.02
CA LYS A 121 8.13 9.20 10.22
C LYS A 121 7.15 8.09 9.90
N TRP A 122 7.26 7.49 8.71
CA TRP A 122 6.39 6.41 8.26
C TRP A 122 6.38 5.22 9.22
N ASP A 123 7.53 4.82 9.77
CA ASP A 123 7.59 3.71 10.74
C ASP A 123 6.83 4.08 12.02
N ASN A 124 7.04 5.29 12.56
CA ASN A 124 6.33 5.78 13.75
C ASN A 124 4.80 5.85 13.52
N GLU A 125 4.36 6.29 12.34
CA GLU A 125 2.93 6.36 12.01
C GLU A 125 2.27 4.97 11.91
N LEU A 126 3.07 3.92 11.73
CA LEU A 126 2.64 2.53 11.57
C LEU A 126 2.84 1.65 12.83
N GLN A 127 3.65 2.07 13.80
CA GLN A 127 3.83 1.42 15.11
C GLN A 127 2.65 1.66 16.04
#